data_AF-A0A135P9G4-F1
#
_entry.id   AF-A0A135P9G4-F1
#
_cell.length_a   1.000
_cell.length_b   1.000
_cell.length_c   1.000
_cell.angle_alpha   90.00
_cell.angle_beta   90.00
_cell.angle_gamma   90.00
#
_symmetry.space_group_name_H-M   'P 1'
#
loop_
_entity.id
_entity.type
_entity.pdbx_description
1 polymer ?
#
loop_
_entity_poly.entity_id
_entity_poly.type
_entity_poly.pdbx_seq_one_letter_code
_entity_poly.pdbx_strand_id
1 'polypeptide(L)'
;MILEMPEKVRLVFQEIKLASADDYEALSDIRAKFHTLMDDDPSLIKALYDVYFHCLRIALTHEADENIEETHAYKFIMLFSSPSTSMPGRAREGAFRVLIERHQEHKALLEVALTSADRLVSTVHSHMDTGNLGDIPTAMLELYCWHRPHNVQTPEIEAELHPMVLRLFRAFPAQKSLVLGEMLMNNSEGAVLVSDLLRFYALERRNLGEGPIPHIASNMLGHHAWKTDFLYVKSADILVLTLRDSKSWPPETVAAFVEKLILTPLAVQTTTQATEIARARDQVANAEQRIASKKYKSERWASAEDVKKHDIEFLEKYRKELALIESDFESWNEQRWKQAVRRVAVSAVTRKALKVSSQQLPLGSSEKIVALLRDALDYKNKPKTFPMPKAADNRFRDFGLKLLVIEELMYRRKILTPVFDIHEFAKEYEKREIDIESDGYEIIPEAKTYFQNLAIPDDLLYQVETLHQSSGIDGGSRFLDNLFPFWDPGAGDEVIKITNKAIDDLALLPNLKRLSGLENSKSGPKLLKALKDRGVQLLDEESA
;
A
#
# COMPACT_ATOMS: atom_id res chain seq x y z
N MET A 1 34.92 23.60 14.57
CA MET A 1 33.96 22.49 14.67
C MET A 1 34.56 21.09 14.51
N ILE A 2 35.18 20.68 13.37
CA ILE A 2 35.65 19.27 13.20
C ILE A 2 36.60 18.78 14.30
N LEU A 3 37.49 19.67 14.78
CA LEU A 3 38.45 19.34 15.84
C LEU A 3 37.81 19.20 17.24
N GLU A 4 36.59 19.70 17.41
CA GLU A 4 35.82 19.67 18.66
C GLU A 4 34.80 18.52 18.67
N MET A 5 34.64 17.82 17.54
CA MET A 5 33.75 16.66 17.42
C MET A 5 34.31 15.47 18.22
N PRO A 6 33.46 14.70 18.92
CA PRO A 6 33.87 13.41 19.46
C PRO A 6 34.51 12.54 18.39
N GLU A 7 35.60 11.84 18.72
CA GLU A 7 36.41 11.09 17.75
C GLU A 7 35.56 10.13 16.91
N LYS A 8 34.64 9.39 17.55
CA LYS A 8 33.74 8.46 16.88
C LYS A 8 32.86 9.14 15.82
N VAL A 9 32.35 10.34 16.12
CA VAL A 9 31.53 11.11 15.17
C VAL A 9 32.38 11.62 14.01
N ARG A 10 33.60 12.09 14.30
CA ARG A 10 34.55 12.57 13.29
C ARG A 10 34.93 11.49 12.28
N LEU A 11 35.17 10.25 12.73
CA LEU A 11 35.51 9.12 11.86
C LEU A 11 34.39 8.83 10.87
N VAL A 12 33.14 8.76 11.34
CA VAL A 12 31.99 8.50 10.47
C VAL A 12 31.77 9.66 9.49
N PHE A 13 31.95 10.92 9.93
CA PHE A 13 31.89 12.08 9.04
C PHE A 13 32.93 12.01 7.92
N GLN A 14 34.15 11.53 8.20
CA GLN A 14 35.18 11.30 7.19
C GLN A 14 34.80 10.20 6.19
N GLU A 15 34.14 9.14 6.64
CA GLU A 15 33.64 8.10 5.73
C GLU A 15 32.57 8.66 4.77
N ILE A 16 31.65 9.49 5.25
CA ILE A 16 30.66 10.18 4.38
C ILE A 16 31.36 11.06 3.34
N LYS A 17 32.41 11.76 3.76
CA LYS A 17 33.19 12.63 2.86
C LYS A 17 33.74 11.83 1.67
N LEU A 18 34.20 10.61 1.93
CA LEU A 18 34.81 9.71 0.94
C LEU A 18 33.78 8.94 0.10
N ALA A 19 32.59 8.67 0.63
CA ALA A 19 31.54 7.96 -0.10
C ALA A 19 30.95 8.80 -1.24
N SER A 20 30.67 8.15 -2.37
CA SER A 20 29.91 8.77 -3.45
C SER A 20 28.44 8.90 -3.06
N ALA A 21 27.77 9.98 -3.46
CA ALA A 21 26.39 10.22 -3.06
C ALA A 21 25.37 9.30 -3.77
N ASP A 22 25.76 8.69 -4.89
CA ASP A 22 25.01 7.69 -5.65
C ASP A 22 25.37 6.25 -5.26
N ASP A 23 26.35 6.04 -4.38
CA ASP A 23 26.73 4.72 -3.87
C ASP A 23 25.80 4.31 -2.72
N TYR A 24 24.68 3.71 -3.08
CA TYR A 24 23.65 3.28 -2.13
C TYR A 24 24.19 2.27 -1.10
N GLU A 25 25.05 1.34 -1.51
CA GLU A 25 25.58 0.31 -0.60
C GLU A 25 26.53 0.94 0.42
N ALA A 26 27.49 1.77 -0.01
CA ALA A 26 28.39 2.46 0.90
C ALA A 26 27.64 3.39 1.86
N LEU A 27 26.66 4.15 1.37
CA LEU A 27 25.85 5.01 2.23
C LEU A 27 24.99 4.20 3.21
N SER A 28 24.50 3.03 2.81
CA SER A 28 23.76 2.11 3.71
C SER A 28 24.65 1.59 4.83
N ASP A 29 25.90 1.20 4.52
CA ASP A 29 26.86 0.74 5.53
C ASP A 29 27.22 1.85 6.52
N ILE A 30 27.43 3.07 6.03
CA ILE A 30 27.66 4.23 6.89
C ILE A 30 26.44 4.50 7.79
N ARG A 31 25.21 4.39 7.28
CA ARG A 31 23.99 4.51 8.09
C ARG A 31 23.94 3.46 9.21
N ALA A 32 24.28 2.21 8.92
CA ALA A 32 24.33 1.16 9.93
C ALA A 32 25.34 1.49 11.04
N LYS A 33 26.50 2.10 10.70
CA LYS A 33 27.46 2.59 11.70
C LYS A 33 26.91 3.74 12.55
N PHE A 34 26.18 4.69 11.95
CA PHE A 34 25.48 5.73 12.72
C PHE A 34 24.51 5.13 13.74
N HIS A 35 23.73 4.14 13.33
CA HIS A 35 22.78 3.46 14.20
C HIS A 35 23.46 2.79 15.39
N THR A 36 24.46 1.95 15.13
CA THR A 36 25.21 1.27 16.19
C THR A 36 25.85 2.27 17.14
N LEU A 37 26.46 3.34 16.61
CA LEU A 37 27.09 4.38 17.42
C LEU A 37 26.09 5.05 18.38
N MET A 38 24.87 5.26 17.94
CA MET A 38 23.83 5.98 18.67
C MET A 38 23.10 5.12 19.69
N ASP A 39 22.93 3.83 19.40
CA ASP A 39 22.45 2.86 20.38
C ASP A 39 23.48 2.63 21.50
N ASP A 40 24.77 2.60 21.17
CA ASP A 40 25.85 2.37 22.13
C ASP A 40 26.12 3.59 23.03
N ASP A 41 26.06 4.80 22.49
CA ASP A 41 26.37 6.04 23.21
C ASP A 41 25.40 7.20 22.88
N PRO A 42 24.22 7.25 23.52
CA PRO A 42 23.24 8.32 23.32
C PRO A 42 23.77 9.72 23.66
N SER A 43 24.90 9.87 24.38
CA SER A 43 25.47 11.19 24.67
C SER A 43 25.95 11.91 23.41
N LEU A 44 26.21 11.16 22.33
CA LEU A 44 26.67 11.69 21.05
C LEU A 44 25.56 12.37 20.23
N ILE A 45 24.28 12.17 20.59
CA ILE A 45 23.13 12.77 19.89
C ILE A 45 23.32 14.28 19.74
N LYS A 46 23.68 14.98 20.82
CA LYS A 46 23.82 16.44 20.80
C LYS A 46 24.92 16.88 19.83
N ALA A 47 26.08 16.21 19.88
CA ALA A 47 27.19 16.52 18.99
C ALA A 47 26.84 16.31 17.51
N LEU A 48 26.03 15.29 17.19
CA LEU A 48 25.54 15.09 15.83
C LEU A 48 24.60 16.20 15.36
N TYR A 49 23.71 16.65 16.23
CA TYR A 49 22.88 17.81 15.92
C TYR A 49 23.72 19.07 15.76
N ASP A 50 24.77 19.27 16.56
CA ASP A 50 25.68 20.41 16.38
C ASP A 50 26.33 20.41 14.99
N VAL A 51 26.76 19.23 14.50
CA VAL A 51 27.28 19.05 13.14
C VAL A 51 26.21 19.31 12.10
N TYR A 52 25.01 18.76 12.29
CA TYR A 52 23.86 18.97 11.40
C TYR A 52 23.54 20.46 11.24
N PHE A 53 23.40 21.19 12.34
CA PHE A 53 23.11 22.63 12.31
C PHE A 53 24.25 23.45 11.68
N HIS A 54 25.51 23.06 11.88
CA HIS A 54 26.63 23.70 11.20
C HIS A 54 26.61 23.45 9.68
N CYS A 55 26.36 22.20 9.27
CA CYS A 55 26.17 21.87 7.86
C CYS A 55 25.02 22.66 7.22
N LEU A 56 23.92 22.88 7.95
CA LEU A 56 22.83 23.74 7.50
C LEU A 56 23.30 25.19 7.30
N ARG A 57 24.09 25.77 8.21
CA ARG A 57 24.60 27.14 8.04
C ARG A 57 25.59 27.26 6.87
N ILE A 58 26.43 26.25 6.65
CA ILE A 58 27.29 26.21 5.46
C ILE A 58 26.44 26.25 4.20
N ALA A 59 25.43 25.37 4.10
CA ALA A 59 24.63 25.22 2.90
C ALA A 59 23.61 26.36 2.65
N LEU A 60 23.07 26.96 3.72
CA LEU A 60 21.98 27.94 3.63
C LEU A 60 22.44 29.39 3.83
N THR A 61 23.48 29.62 4.64
CA THR A 61 23.96 30.97 4.95
C THR A 61 25.37 31.24 4.43
N HIS A 62 25.97 30.28 3.71
CA HIS A 62 27.34 30.36 3.22
C HIS A 62 28.37 30.64 4.33
N GLU A 63 28.13 30.07 5.52
CA GLU A 63 29.11 30.13 6.60
C GLU A 63 30.40 29.42 6.16
N ALA A 64 31.54 30.09 6.29
CA ALA A 64 32.82 29.56 5.85
C ALA A 64 33.37 28.53 6.85
N ASP A 65 33.78 27.36 6.36
CA ASP A 65 34.55 26.38 7.11
C ASP A 65 35.64 25.80 6.19
N GLU A 66 36.90 25.88 6.62
CA GLU A 66 38.05 25.41 5.84
C GLU A 66 38.06 23.89 5.60
N ASN A 67 37.27 23.13 6.37
CA ASN A 67 37.30 21.67 6.35
C ASN A 67 36.03 21.03 5.76
N ILE A 68 34.93 21.79 5.67
CA ILE A 68 33.62 21.31 5.21
C ILE A 68 33.16 22.15 4.02
N GLU A 69 33.32 21.60 2.82
CA GLU A 69 32.70 22.17 1.63
C GLU A 69 31.18 21.94 1.65
N GLU A 70 30.46 22.77 0.90
CA GLU A 70 29.01 22.71 0.79
C GLU A 70 28.47 21.35 0.31
N THR A 71 29.16 20.71 -0.64
CA THR A 71 28.80 19.37 -1.13
C THR A 71 28.90 18.31 -0.04
N HIS A 72 29.85 18.44 0.89
CA HIS A 72 29.99 17.56 2.05
C HIS A 72 28.89 17.81 3.07
N ALA A 73 28.56 19.09 3.32
CA ALA A 73 27.44 19.47 4.17
C ALA A 73 26.11 18.90 3.63
N TYR A 74 25.87 19.01 2.33
CA TYR A 74 24.72 18.43 1.64
C TYR A 74 24.61 16.92 1.89
N LYS A 75 25.68 16.16 1.63
CA LYS A 75 25.71 14.70 1.87
C LYS A 75 25.36 14.35 3.32
N PHE A 76 25.92 15.09 4.28
CA PHE A 76 25.64 14.85 5.69
C PHE A 76 24.17 15.13 6.04
N ILE A 77 23.60 16.25 5.58
CA ILE A 77 22.20 16.62 5.81
C ILE A 77 21.24 15.53 5.29
N MET A 78 21.45 15.09 4.04
CA MET A 78 20.61 14.08 3.41
C MET A 78 20.71 12.73 4.10
N LEU A 79 21.92 12.34 4.52
CA LEU A 79 22.11 11.10 5.26
C LEU A 79 21.45 11.17 6.64
N PHE A 80 21.68 12.24 7.38
CA PHE A 80 21.22 12.42 8.76
C PHE A 80 19.69 12.46 8.85
N SER A 81 19.04 12.99 7.82
CA SER A 81 17.58 13.15 7.77
C SER A 81 16.84 12.01 7.06
N SER A 82 17.51 10.89 6.77
CA SER A 82 16.95 9.78 6.01
C SER A 82 15.92 8.97 6.81
N PRO A 83 14.87 8.38 6.17
CA PRO A 83 13.99 7.41 6.83
C PRO A 83 14.75 6.20 7.41
N SER A 84 15.85 5.83 6.75
CA SER A 84 16.73 4.75 7.19
C SER A 84 17.70 5.14 8.29
N THR A 85 17.74 6.41 8.74
CA THR A 85 18.38 6.86 9.99
C THR A 85 17.35 7.15 11.08
N SER A 86 16.09 6.70 10.92
CA SER A 86 15.09 6.76 11.98
C SER A 86 15.64 6.08 13.25
N MET A 87 16.14 6.90 14.16
CA MET A 87 16.97 6.49 15.30
C MET A 87 16.32 5.29 16.02
N PRO A 88 17.03 4.18 16.25
CA PRO A 88 16.48 3.00 16.89
C PRO A 88 16.25 3.23 18.39
N GLY A 89 15.36 2.41 18.94
CA GLY A 89 15.18 2.24 20.37
C GLY A 89 15.14 3.54 21.18
N ARG A 90 16.04 3.65 22.15
CA ARG A 90 16.10 4.76 23.12
C ARG A 90 16.74 6.03 22.54
N ALA A 91 17.51 5.92 21.46
CA ALA A 91 18.16 7.07 20.83
C ALA A 91 17.14 8.00 20.15
N ARG A 92 15.99 7.47 19.69
CA ARG A 92 14.92 8.26 19.05
C ARG A 92 14.36 9.35 19.95
N GLU A 93 14.05 9.02 21.20
CA GLU A 93 13.54 9.99 22.18
C GLU A 93 14.55 11.11 22.43
N GLY A 94 15.83 10.76 22.58
CA GLY A 94 16.91 11.72 22.77
C GLY A 94 17.11 12.64 21.55
N ALA A 95 17.08 12.08 20.34
CA ALA A 95 17.21 12.83 19.09
C ALA A 95 16.04 13.80 18.90
N PHE A 96 14.81 13.33 19.07
CA PHE A 96 13.64 14.18 18.99
C PHE A 96 13.65 15.31 20.00
N ARG A 97 14.07 15.02 21.24
CA ARG A 97 14.22 16.05 22.28
C ARG A 97 15.19 17.16 21.85
N VAL A 98 16.36 16.81 21.31
CA VAL A 98 17.33 17.82 20.83
C VAL A 98 16.76 18.63 19.66
N LEU A 99 16.04 17.99 18.74
CA LEU A 99 15.35 18.70 17.65
C LEU A 99 14.32 19.71 18.19
N ILE A 100 13.51 19.30 19.18
CA ILE A 100 12.50 20.18 19.79
C ILE A 100 13.15 21.32 20.58
N GLU A 101 14.18 21.04 21.37
CA GLU A 101 14.94 22.08 22.10
C GLU A 101 15.52 23.15 21.16
N ARG A 102 15.85 22.75 19.92
CA ARG A 102 16.39 23.64 18.88
C ARG A 102 15.38 23.99 17.78
N HIS A 103 14.09 23.78 18.01
CA HIS A 103 13.06 23.99 17.00
C HIS A 103 13.08 25.41 16.42
N GLN A 104 13.23 26.43 17.27
CA GLN A 104 13.24 27.82 16.81
C GLN A 104 14.47 28.16 15.94
N GLU A 105 15.64 27.60 16.26
CA GLU A 105 16.83 27.72 15.41
C GLU A 105 16.64 27.01 14.06
N HIS A 106 16.07 25.81 14.10
CA HIS A 106 15.81 25.01 12.91
C HIS A 106 14.79 25.67 11.99
N LYS A 107 13.72 26.22 12.58
CA LYS A 107 12.70 27.00 11.89
C LYS A 107 13.30 28.25 11.24
N ALA A 108 14.18 28.97 11.92
CA ALA A 108 14.85 30.13 11.33
C ALA A 108 15.69 29.77 10.10
N LEU A 109 16.39 28.63 10.13
CA LEU A 109 17.13 28.11 8.97
C LEU A 109 16.20 27.63 7.86
N LEU A 110 15.08 26.99 8.20
CA LEU A 110 14.05 26.60 7.24
C LEU A 110 13.49 27.83 6.52
N GLU A 111 13.25 28.94 7.21
CA GLU A 111 12.79 30.19 6.60
C GLU A 111 13.80 30.74 5.58
N VAL A 112 15.10 30.67 5.89
CA VAL A 112 16.16 31.02 4.93
C VAL A 112 16.13 30.10 3.72
N ALA A 113 16.00 28.78 3.94
CA ALA A 113 15.94 27.80 2.86
C ALA A 113 14.74 28.03 1.94
N LEU A 114 13.54 28.25 2.51
CA LEU A 114 12.30 28.44 1.76
C LEU A 114 12.21 29.75 0.98
N THR A 115 13.10 30.71 1.25
CA THR A 115 13.19 31.99 0.53
C THR A 115 14.39 32.05 -0.41
N SER A 116 15.25 31.05 -0.37
CA SER A 116 16.41 30.92 -1.26
C SER A 116 16.01 30.44 -2.65
N ALA A 117 16.76 30.86 -3.67
CA ALA A 117 16.60 30.35 -5.03
C ALA A 117 17.06 28.89 -5.11
N ASP A 118 16.32 28.05 -5.83
CA ASP A 118 16.77 26.69 -6.11
C ASP A 118 18.00 26.71 -7.01
N ARG A 119 19.06 26.03 -6.57
CA ARG A 119 20.35 25.98 -7.26
C ARG A 119 20.97 24.60 -7.11
N LEU A 120 21.78 24.22 -8.09
CA LEU A 120 22.57 22.99 -7.99
C LEU A 120 23.57 23.10 -6.84
N VAL A 121 23.52 22.13 -5.92
CA VAL A 121 24.45 22.00 -4.79
C VAL A 121 25.43 20.86 -5.05
N SER A 122 24.95 19.74 -5.59
CA SER A 122 25.77 18.57 -5.92
C SER A 122 25.36 17.97 -7.27
N THR A 123 26.35 17.74 -8.15
CA THR A 123 26.15 17.02 -9.42
C THR A 123 26.05 15.50 -9.24
N VAL A 124 26.49 14.98 -8.09
CA VAL A 124 26.39 13.58 -7.71
C VAL A 124 25.45 13.48 -6.54
N HIS A 125 24.33 12.79 -6.72
CA HIS A 125 23.27 12.68 -5.72
C HIS A 125 22.53 11.35 -5.86
N SER A 126 21.74 11.00 -4.84
CA SER A 126 20.88 9.83 -4.88
C SER A 126 19.85 9.95 -6.01
N HIS A 127 19.42 8.81 -6.55
CA HIS A 127 18.34 8.74 -7.54
C HIS A 127 16.98 9.26 -7.03
N MET A 128 16.84 9.42 -5.71
CA MET A 128 15.64 9.97 -5.06
C MET A 128 15.70 11.50 -4.89
N ASP A 129 16.88 12.09 -5.04
CA ASP A 129 17.15 13.50 -4.79
C ASP A 129 17.35 14.24 -6.12
N THR A 130 17.36 15.57 -6.09
CA THR A 130 17.60 16.42 -7.26
C THR A 130 19.03 16.93 -7.37
N GLY A 131 19.81 16.86 -6.27
CA GLY A 131 21.12 17.51 -6.16
C GLY A 131 21.02 19.02 -5.97
N ASN A 132 19.81 19.59 -5.92
CA ASN A 132 19.57 21.01 -5.76
C ASN A 132 19.29 21.38 -4.30
N LEU A 133 19.29 22.69 -4.03
CA LEU A 133 19.02 23.25 -2.70
C LEU A 133 17.70 22.76 -2.13
N GLY A 134 16.66 22.58 -2.96
CA GLY A 134 15.34 22.11 -2.53
C GLY A 134 15.33 20.78 -1.77
N ASP A 135 16.35 19.93 -1.93
CA ASP A 135 16.44 18.66 -1.18
C ASP A 135 16.70 18.92 0.32
N ILE A 136 17.40 20.01 0.67
CA ILE A 136 17.75 20.37 2.05
C ILE A 136 16.51 20.73 2.89
N PRO A 137 15.65 21.70 2.52
CA PRO A 137 14.46 22.00 3.31
C PRO A 137 13.44 20.86 3.32
N THR A 138 13.41 20.01 2.27
CA THR A 138 12.65 18.75 2.30
C THR A 138 13.15 17.84 3.42
N ALA A 139 14.46 17.55 3.43
CA ALA A 139 15.10 16.73 4.45
C ALA A 139 14.92 17.29 5.88
N MET A 140 15.05 18.62 6.03
CA MET A 140 14.81 19.31 7.30
C MET A 140 13.39 19.09 7.83
N LEU A 141 12.37 19.22 6.99
CA LEU A 141 10.98 19.00 7.40
C LEU A 141 10.70 17.53 7.69
N GLU A 142 11.21 16.62 6.86
CA GLU A 142 11.07 15.17 7.04
C GLU A 142 11.70 14.67 8.35
N LEU A 143 12.74 15.35 8.85
CA LEU A 143 13.38 15.03 10.12
C LEU A 143 12.38 15.00 11.30
N TYR A 144 11.35 15.86 11.29
CA TYR A 144 10.29 15.85 12.31
C TYR A 144 9.37 14.63 12.23
N CYS A 145 9.35 13.93 11.09
CA CYS A 145 8.65 12.67 10.95
C CYS A 145 9.54 11.50 11.35
N TRP A 146 10.77 11.47 10.85
CA TRP A 146 11.67 10.32 11.01
C TRP A 146 12.28 10.20 12.41
N HIS A 147 12.52 11.31 13.10
CA HIS A 147 13.10 11.30 14.45
C HIS A 147 12.04 11.27 15.55
N ARG A 148 10.77 11.49 15.23
CA ARG A 148 9.69 11.50 16.24
C ARG A 148 9.34 10.08 16.71
N PRO A 149 9.26 9.84 18.03
CA PRO A 149 8.71 8.60 18.55
C PRO A 149 7.24 8.42 18.16
N HIS A 150 6.82 7.19 17.82
CA HIS A 150 5.47 6.92 17.30
C HIS A 150 4.33 7.28 18.27
N ASN A 151 4.61 7.33 19.56
CA ASN A 151 3.66 7.63 20.64
C ASN A 151 3.69 9.10 21.09
N VAL A 152 4.52 9.94 20.49
CA VAL A 152 4.66 11.36 20.87
C VAL A 152 3.93 12.24 19.85
N GLN A 153 3.01 13.07 20.35
CA GLN A 153 2.33 14.10 19.57
C GLN A 153 2.93 15.47 19.89
N THR A 154 3.03 16.34 18.88
CA THR A 154 3.57 17.70 19.01
C THR A 154 2.72 18.70 18.24
N PRO A 155 1.45 18.92 18.66
CA PRO A 155 0.49 19.69 17.88
C PRO A 155 0.91 21.15 17.67
N GLU A 156 1.60 21.78 18.62
CA GLU A 156 2.10 23.15 18.48
C GLU A 156 3.16 23.25 17.39
N ILE A 157 4.09 22.30 17.35
CA ILE A 157 5.17 22.25 16.36
C ILE A 157 4.60 21.91 14.98
N GLU A 158 3.69 20.93 14.91
CA GLU A 158 2.99 20.59 13.67
C GLU A 158 2.24 21.80 13.09
N ALA A 159 1.56 22.59 13.94
CA ALA A 159 0.89 23.81 13.53
C ALA A 159 1.87 24.85 12.94
N GLU A 160 3.09 24.94 13.45
CA GLU A 160 4.15 25.80 12.90
C GLU A 160 4.73 25.26 11.57
N LEU A 161 4.83 23.93 11.41
CA LEU A 161 5.45 23.29 10.24
C LEU A 161 4.48 23.15 9.05
N HIS A 162 3.18 22.95 9.27
CA HIS A 162 2.22 22.75 8.16
C HIS A 162 2.25 23.88 7.10
N PRO A 163 2.25 25.18 7.46
CA PRO A 163 2.38 26.25 6.47
C PRO A 163 3.72 26.22 5.73
N MET A 164 4.79 25.74 6.38
CA MET A 164 6.12 25.63 5.78
C MET A 164 6.16 24.51 4.73
N VAL A 165 5.45 23.41 4.94
CA VAL A 165 5.31 22.32 3.95
C VAL A 165 4.64 22.82 2.66
N LEU A 166 3.58 23.63 2.76
CA LEU A 166 2.97 24.23 1.57
C LEU A 166 3.92 25.18 0.85
N ARG A 167 4.68 25.98 1.61
CA ARG A 167 5.69 26.89 1.05
C ARG A 167 6.83 26.12 0.37
N LEU A 168 7.24 24.97 0.93
CA LEU A 168 8.23 24.09 0.33
C LEU A 168 7.81 23.68 -1.08
N PHE A 169 6.63 23.08 -1.26
CA PHE A 169 6.18 22.65 -2.58
C PHE A 169 5.97 23.80 -3.56
N ARG A 170 5.70 25.02 -3.06
CA ARG A 170 5.62 26.21 -3.93
C ARG A 170 6.99 26.73 -4.36
N ALA A 171 7.96 26.76 -3.44
CA ALA A 171 9.32 27.20 -3.71
C ALA A 171 10.12 26.17 -4.53
N PHE A 172 9.88 24.88 -4.28
CA PHE A 172 10.61 23.75 -4.85
C PHE A 172 9.63 22.71 -5.42
N PRO A 173 8.93 23.02 -6.52
CA PRO A 173 7.80 22.21 -6.99
C PRO A 173 8.20 20.83 -7.52
N ALA A 174 9.49 20.59 -7.78
CA ALA A 174 10.02 19.29 -8.16
C ALA A 174 10.08 18.28 -6.99
N GLN A 175 9.99 18.75 -5.74
CA GLN A 175 10.13 17.92 -4.54
C GLN A 175 8.95 16.97 -4.37
N LYS A 176 9.24 15.68 -4.11
CA LYS A 176 8.25 14.59 -4.16
C LYS A 176 8.00 13.90 -2.82
N SER A 177 8.34 14.55 -1.71
CA SER A 177 8.19 13.93 -0.39
C SER A 177 6.75 13.51 -0.12
N LEU A 178 6.55 12.20 0.03
CA LEU A 178 5.24 11.62 0.33
C LEU A 178 4.85 11.88 1.78
N VAL A 179 5.83 11.81 2.69
CA VAL A 179 5.64 12.00 4.13
C VAL A 179 5.24 13.44 4.46
N LEU A 180 5.82 14.42 3.77
CA LEU A 180 5.36 15.80 3.92
C LEU A 180 3.96 16.00 3.34
N GLY A 181 3.62 15.28 2.27
CA GLY A 181 2.24 15.17 1.81
C GLY A 181 1.29 14.67 2.90
N GLU A 182 1.68 13.62 3.63
CA GLU A 182 0.93 13.06 4.76
C GLU A 182 0.79 14.01 5.94
N MET A 183 1.81 14.81 6.25
CA MET A 183 1.70 15.83 7.30
C MET A 183 0.53 16.79 7.04
N LEU A 184 0.31 17.22 5.78
CA LEU A 184 -0.80 18.11 5.44
C LEU A 184 -2.17 17.49 5.76
N MET A 185 -2.27 16.17 5.74
CA MET A 185 -3.53 15.42 5.89
C MET A 185 -3.96 15.25 7.35
N ASN A 186 -3.00 15.25 8.27
CA ASN A 186 -3.25 15.13 9.71
C ASN A 186 -3.74 16.46 10.34
N ASN A 187 -3.90 17.51 9.53
CA ASN A 187 -4.47 18.78 9.94
C ASN A 187 -6.01 18.76 9.89
N SER A 188 -6.68 19.47 10.80
CA SER A 188 -8.14 19.65 10.77
C SER A 188 -8.67 20.23 9.45
N GLU A 189 -7.83 20.97 8.72
CA GLU A 189 -8.11 21.58 7.42
C GLU A 189 -7.44 20.82 6.26
N GLY A 190 -7.01 19.57 6.45
CA GLY A 190 -6.20 18.84 5.46
C GLY A 190 -6.81 18.79 4.06
N ALA A 191 -8.14 18.72 3.93
CA ALA A 191 -8.80 18.74 2.62
C ALA A 191 -8.64 20.08 1.88
N VAL A 192 -8.62 21.20 2.63
CA VAL A 192 -8.36 22.54 2.10
C VAL A 192 -6.90 22.65 1.66
N LEU A 193 -5.97 22.21 2.51
CA LEU A 193 -4.53 22.28 2.23
C LEU A 193 -4.16 21.45 0.99
N VAL A 194 -4.67 20.22 0.88
CA VAL A 194 -4.46 19.36 -0.30
C VAL A 194 -5.10 20.00 -1.53
N SER A 195 -6.31 20.58 -1.40
CA SER A 195 -6.96 21.28 -2.50
C SER A 195 -6.13 22.47 -3.01
N ASP A 196 -5.61 23.29 -2.11
CA ASP A 196 -4.79 24.45 -2.48
C ASP A 196 -3.49 24.04 -3.15
N LEU A 197 -2.89 22.92 -2.74
CA LEU A 197 -1.72 22.33 -3.41
C LEU A 197 -2.07 21.84 -4.82
N LEU A 198 -3.16 21.09 -4.98
CA LEU A 198 -3.63 20.64 -6.31
C LEU A 198 -3.88 21.83 -7.25
N ARG A 199 -4.49 22.90 -6.74
CA ARG A 199 -4.76 24.13 -7.50
C ARG A 199 -3.47 24.84 -7.90
N PHE A 200 -2.47 24.92 -7.03
CA PHE A 200 -1.15 25.46 -7.37
C PHE A 200 -0.54 24.70 -8.57
N TYR A 201 -0.48 23.37 -8.49
CA TYR A 201 0.10 22.57 -9.56
C TYR A 201 -0.70 22.62 -10.88
N ALA A 202 -2.03 22.72 -10.79
CA ALA A 202 -2.89 22.82 -11.96
C ALA A 202 -2.84 24.20 -12.64
N LEU A 203 -2.96 25.28 -11.86
CA LEU A 203 -3.26 26.62 -12.37
C LEU A 203 -2.03 27.50 -12.51
N GLU A 204 -1.19 27.52 -11.47
CA GLU A 204 0.01 28.36 -11.44
C GLU A 204 1.15 27.65 -12.16
N ARG A 205 1.38 26.38 -11.80
CA ARG A 205 2.53 25.63 -12.29
C ARG A 205 2.28 24.90 -13.62
N ARG A 206 1.01 24.58 -13.90
CA ARG A 206 0.54 23.90 -15.12
C ARG A 206 1.25 22.58 -15.39
N ASN A 207 1.62 21.85 -14.33
CA ASN A 207 2.22 20.53 -14.42
C ASN A 207 1.75 19.66 -13.26
N LEU A 208 0.90 18.67 -13.57
CA LEU A 208 0.35 17.73 -12.60
C LEU A 208 1.15 16.41 -12.52
N GLY A 209 2.26 16.32 -13.27
CA GLY A 209 3.18 15.17 -13.22
C GLY A 209 4.37 15.37 -12.29
N GLU A 210 4.51 16.54 -11.66
CA GLU A 210 5.57 16.87 -10.71
C GLU A 210 5.05 16.89 -9.27
N GLY A 211 5.98 17.05 -8.33
CA GLY A 211 5.66 17.13 -6.92
C GLY A 211 5.04 15.85 -6.35
N PRO A 212 4.25 15.97 -5.25
CA PRO A 212 3.54 14.84 -4.64
C PRO A 212 2.25 14.47 -5.39
N ILE A 213 1.92 15.15 -6.49
CA ILE A 213 0.60 15.10 -7.13
C ILE A 213 0.22 13.71 -7.68
N PRO A 214 1.11 12.97 -8.39
CA PRO A 214 0.77 11.63 -8.86
C PRO A 214 0.44 10.66 -7.72
N HIS A 215 1.12 10.80 -6.58
CA HIS A 215 0.85 9.99 -5.40
C HIS A 215 -0.48 10.36 -4.75
N ILE A 216 -0.75 11.66 -4.57
CA ILE A 216 -2.03 12.15 -4.05
C ILE A 216 -3.19 11.62 -4.90
N ALA A 217 -3.08 11.74 -6.24
CA ALA A 217 -4.08 11.24 -7.17
C ALA A 217 -4.32 9.72 -7.02
N SER A 218 -3.23 8.96 -6.89
CA SER A 218 -3.26 7.50 -6.73
C SER A 218 -3.93 7.08 -5.43
N ASN A 219 -3.68 7.77 -4.31
CA ASN A 219 -4.31 7.46 -3.03
C ASN A 219 -5.76 7.97 -2.97
N MET A 220 -6.13 9.00 -3.73
CA MET A 220 -7.53 9.46 -3.81
C MET A 220 -8.43 8.47 -4.58
N LEU A 221 -7.96 7.93 -5.71
CA LEU A 221 -8.82 7.22 -6.66
C LEU A 221 -8.32 5.84 -7.10
N GLY A 222 -7.04 5.53 -6.88
CA GLY A 222 -6.38 4.38 -7.46
C GLY A 222 -6.89 3.02 -6.97
N HIS A 223 -6.45 1.98 -7.67
CA HIS A 223 -6.79 0.57 -7.37
C HIS A 223 -6.19 0.08 -6.05
N HIS A 224 -5.05 0.65 -5.65
CA HIS A 224 -4.32 0.27 -4.43
C HIS A 224 -4.44 1.31 -3.31
N ALA A 225 -5.38 2.26 -3.45
CA ALA A 225 -5.65 3.25 -2.42
C ALA A 225 -6.11 2.57 -1.13
N TRP A 226 -5.45 2.84 -0.02
CA TRP A 226 -5.85 2.32 1.29
C TRP A 226 -7.17 2.92 1.72
N LYS A 227 -8.12 2.05 2.09
CA LYS A 227 -9.52 2.47 2.30
C LYS A 227 -9.74 3.33 3.54
N THR A 228 -8.83 3.23 4.51
CA THR A 228 -8.82 4.04 5.72
C THR A 228 -7.99 5.32 5.56
N ASP A 229 -7.29 5.48 4.44
CA ASP A 229 -6.45 6.65 4.18
C ASP A 229 -7.29 7.91 4.00
N PHE A 230 -6.74 9.03 4.48
CA PHE A 230 -7.41 10.33 4.43
C PHE A 230 -7.75 10.75 3.00
N LEU A 231 -6.83 10.60 2.04
CA LEU A 231 -7.04 11.03 0.65
C LEU A 231 -8.15 10.25 -0.01
N TYR A 232 -8.21 8.94 0.25
CA TYR A 232 -9.27 8.11 -0.27
C TYR A 232 -10.62 8.55 0.30
N VAL A 233 -10.75 8.57 1.63
CA VAL A 233 -12.00 8.89 2.33
C VAL A 233 -12.49 10.31 1.98
N LYS A 234 -11.57 11.28 1.87
CA LYS A 234 -11.87 12.69 1.58
C LYS A 234 -11.78 13.07 0.11
N SER A 235 -11.57 12.12 -0.78
CA SER A 235 -11.39 12.36 -2.23
C SER A 235 -12.47 13.27 -2.83
N ALA A 236 -13.74 13.01 -2.54
CA ALA A 236 -14.85 13.83 -3.01
C ALA A 236 -14.82 15.26 -2.44
N ASP A 237 -14.52 15.42 -1.15
CA ASP A 237 -14.49 16.74 -0.49
C ASP A 237 -13.32 17.59 -1.03
N ILE A 238 -12.14 16.97 -1.22
CA ILE A 238 -10.98 17.59 -1.86
C ILE A 238 -11.31 18.03 -3.29
N LEU A 239 -11.98 17.18 -4.07
CA LEU A 239 -12.38 17.52 -5.45
C LEU A 239 -13.39 18.67 -5.49
N VAL A 240 -14.36 18.72 -4.55
CA VAL A 240 -15.29 19.85 -4.42
C VAL A 240 -14.54 21.17 -4.23
N LEU A 241 -13.56 21.19 -3.32
CA LEU A 241 -12.78 22.39 -3.01
C LEU A 241 -11.87 22.78 -4.18
N THR A 242 -11.32 21.79 -4.88
CA THR A 242 -10.34 21.98 -5.95
C THR A 242 -11.01 22.51 -7.20
N LEU A 243 -12.15 21.95 -7.58
CA LEU A 243 -12.88 22.27 -8.82
C LEU A 243 -13.94 23.39 -8.66
N ARG A 244 -13.96 24.08 -7.51
CA ARG A 244 -14.97 25.11 -7.17
C ARG A 244 -15.21 26.19 -8.23
N ASP A 245 -14.20 26.50 -9.04
CA ASP A 245 -14.22 27.48 -10.12
C ASP A 245 -13.70 26.88 -11.46
N SER A 246 -13.73 25.56 -11.63
CA SER A 246 -13.12 24.91 -12.81
C SER A 246 -13.72 25.32 -14.15
N LYS A 247 -14.90 25.94 -14.14
CA LYS A 247 -15.55 26.50 -15.34
C LYS A 247 -14.82 27.72 -15.92
N SER A 248 -14.00 28.40 -15.13
CA SER A 248 -13.18 29.53 -15.59
C SER A 248 -11.73 29.14 -15.89
N TRP A 249 -11.36 27.86 -15.74
CA TRP A 249 -10.02 27.40 -16.00
C TRP A 249 -9.72 27.35 -17.51
N PRO A 250 -8.46 27.53 -17.93
CA PRO A 250 -8.07 27.28 -19.32
C PRO A 250 -8.41 25.84 -19.75
N PRO A 251 -8.93 25.61 -20.97
CA PRO A 251 -9.31 24.27 -21.42
C PRO A 251 -8.19 23.23 -21.32
N GLU A 252 -6.94 23.64 -21.58
CA GLU A 252 -5.76 22.78 -21.46
C GLU A 252 -5.49 22.35 -20.01
N THR A 253 -5.75 23.24 -19.03
CA THR A 253 -5.62 22.92 -17.61
C THR A 253 -6.71 21.93 -17.18
N VAL A 254 -7.95 22.13 -17.65
CA VAL A 254 -9.06 21.20 -17.39
C VAL A 254 -8.74 19.82 -17.97
N ALA A 255 -8.28 19.76 -19.22
CA ALA A 255 -7.90 18.50 -19.85
C ALA A 255 -6.77 17.78 -19.10
N ALA A 256 -5.71 18.51 -18.72
CA ALA A 256 -4.61 17.96 -17.93
C ALA A 256 -5.08 17.46 -16.55
N PHE A 257 -5.98 18.19 -15.89
CA PHE A 257 -6.55 17.79 -14.61
C PHE A 257 -7.33 16.48 -14.74
N VAL A 258 -8.26 16.39 -15.69
CA VAL A 258 -9.04 15.18 -15.92
C VAL A 258 -8.12 14.00 -16.24
N GLU A 259 -7.16 14.19 -17.13
CA GLU A 259 -6.25 13.15 -17.58
C GLU A 259 -5.33 12.63 -16.46
N LYS A 260 -4.68 13.53 -15.72
CA LYS A 260 -3.65 13.17 -14.73
C LYS A 260 -4.20 12.88 -13.34
N LEU A 261 -5.23 13.61 -12.89
CA LEU A 261 -5.75 13.49 -11.52
C LEU A 261 -6.94 12.54 -11.41
N ILE A 262 -7.68 12.32 -12.50
CA ILE A 262 -8.89 11.49 -12.46
C ILE A 262 -8.69 10.18 -13.22
N LEU A 263 -8.25 10.23 -14.48
CA LEU A 263 -8.22 9.06 -15.35
C LEU A 263 -6.98 8.19 -15.16
N THR A 264 -5.80 8.79 -14.98
CA THR A 264 -4.53 8.06 -14.77
C THR A 264 -4.54 7.14 -13.53
N PRO A 265 -5.00 7.59 -12.34
CA PRO A 265 -5.10 6.72 -11.16
C PRO A 265 -6.00 5.49 -11.36
N LEU A 266 -7.01 5.62 -12.21
CA LEU A 266 -7.95 4.55 -12.58
C LEU A 266 -7.46 3.74 -13.79
N ALA A 267 -6.21 3.98 -14.24
CA ALA A 267 -5.61 3.34 -15.39
C ALA A 267 -6.45 3.44 -16.68
N VAL A 268 -7.16 4.55 -16.90
CA VAL A 268 -7.98 4.82 -18.12
C VAL A 268 -7.54 6.09 -18.87
N GLN A 269 -6.29 6.49 -18.66
CA GLN A 269 -5.67 7.60 -19.35
C GLN A 269 -5.60 7.37 -20.87
N THR A 270 -5.66 8.46 -21.63
CA THR A 270 -5.46 8.54 -23.06
C THR A 270 -4.00 8.24 -23.40
N THR A 271 -3.76 7.20 -24.19
CA THR A 271 -2.42 6.75 -24.57
C THR A 271 -2.42 6.18 -25.99
N THR A 272 -1.23 6.02 -26.57
CA THR A 272 -1.06 5.40 -27.89
C THR A 272 -0.37 4.05 -27.75
N GLN A 273 -0.59 3.15 -28.70
CA GLN A 273 0.09 1.86 -28.74
C GLN A 273 1.62 2.03 -28.67
N ALA A 274 2.19 2.98 -29.43
CA ALA A 274 3.63 3.25 -29.44
C ALA A 274 4.15 3.68 -28.06
N THR A 275 3.42 4.56 -27.35
CA THR A 275 3.78 5.01 -26.00
C THR A 275 3.78 3.85 -25.01
N GLU A 276 2.77 2.98 -25.06
CA GLU A 276 2.67 1.84 -24.14
C GLU A 276 3.67 0.73 -24.46
N ILE A 277 4.00 0.52 -25.74
CA ILE A 277 5.10 -0.38 -26.14
C ILE A 277 6.42 0.13 -25.55
N ALA A 278 6.72 1.42 -25.68
CA ALA A 278 7.95 2.00 -25.12
C ALA A 278 8.00 1.80 -23.60
N ARG A 279 6.94 2.16 -22.88
CA ARG A 279 6.84 1.96 -21.42
C ARG A 279 7.00 0.49 -21.03
N ALA A 280 6.31 -0.43 -21.71
CA ALA A 280 6.36 -1.85 -21.40
C ALA A 280 7.73 -2.47 -21.72
N ARG A 281 8.41 -2.01 -22.77
CA ARG A 281 9.80 -2.41 -23.07
C ARG A 281 10.77 -1.93 -22.00
N ASP A 282 10.66 -0.67 -21.56
CA ASP A 282 11.48 -0.16 -20.46
C ASP A 282 11.25 -0.96 -19.18
N GLN A 283 10.00 -1.31 -18.88
CA GLN A 283 9.66 -2.13 -17.72
C GLN A 283 10.25 -3.55 -17.80
N VAL A 284 10.20 -4.18 -18.98
CA VAL A 284 10.84 -5.48 -19.24
C VAL A 284 12.36 -5.38 -19.10
N ALA A 285 12.99 -4.38 -19.73
CA ALA A 285 14.44 -4.19 -19.67
C ALA A 285 14.94 -3.95 -18.23
N ASN A 286 14.22 -3.13 -17.46
CA ASN A 286 14.54 -2.89 -16.05
C ASN A 286 14.40 -4.16 -15.20
N ALA A 287 13.36 -4.97 -15.44
CA ALA A 287 13.18 -6.24 -14.74
C ALA A 287 14.30 -7.25 -15.11
N GLU A 288 14.69 -7.33 -16.39
CA GLU A 288 15.80 -8.15 -16.85
C GLU A 288 17.14 -7.71 -16.23
N GLN A 289 17.42 -6.42 -16.23
CA GLN A 289 18.62 -5.86 -15.61
C GLN A 289 18.64 -6.13 -14.10
N ARG A 290 17.50 -5.95 -13.40
CA ARG A 290 17.38 -6.27 -11.98
C ARG A 290 17.68 -7.74 -11.73
N ILE A 291 17.10 -8.66 -12.49
CA ILE A 291 17.34 -10.10 -12.33
C ILE A 291 18.80 -10.46 -12.60
N ALA A 292 19.44 -9.82 -13.58
CA ALA A 292 20.84 -10.08 -13.93
C ALA A 292 21.83 -9.50 -12.91
N SER A 293 21.52 -8.34 -12.32
CA SER A 293 22.42 -7.61 -11.40
C SER A 293 22.22 -7.98 -9.93
N LYS A 294 21.03 -8.43 -9.53
CA LYS A 294 20.70 -8.68 -8.13
C LYS A 294 21.38 -9.96 -7.63
N LYS A 295 22.19 -9.81 -6.59
CA LYS A 295 22.57 -10.93 -5.71
C LYS A 295 21.41 -11.19 -4.75
N TYR A 296 20.59 -12.19 -5.06
CA TYR A 296 19.46 -12.56 -4.22
C TYR A 296 19.94 -13.00 -2.83
N LYS A 297 19.32 -12.45 -1.79
CA LYS A 297 19.51 -12.81 -0.38
C LYS A 297 18.15 -13.26 0.16
N SER A 298 18.18 -14.12 1.18
CA SER A 298 16.94 -14.48 1.89
C SER A 298 16.37 -13.25 2.58
N GLU A 299 15.05 -13.07 2.46
CA GLU A 299 14.29 -12.07 3.19
C GLU A 299 13.59 -12.72 4.39
N ARG A 300 13.02 -11.92 5.30
CA ARG A 300 12.31 -12.46 6.47
C ARG A 300 11.15 -13.40 6.12
N TRP A 301 10.59 -13.27 4.92
CA TRP A 301 9.36 -13.92 4.46
C TRP A 301 9.58 -14.86 3.25
N ALA A 302 10.81 -14.97 2.72
CA ALA A 302 11.09 -15.76 1.52
C ALA A 302 12.57 -16.14 1.41
N SER A 303 12.87 -17.33 0.89
CA SER A 303 14.25 -17.70 0.56
C SER A 303 14.78 -16.87 -0.61
N ALA A 304 16.11 -16.81 -0.78
CA ALA A 304 16.71 -16.16 -1.95
C ALA A 304 16.19 -16.75 -3.28
N GLU A 305 15.90 -18.05 -3.31
CA GLU A 305 15.33 -18.75 -4.47
C GLU A 305 13.88 -18.34 -4.72
N ASP A 306 13.08 -18.21 -3.66
CA ASP A 306 11.69 -17.73 -3.77
C ASP A 306 11.64 -16.30 -4.28
N VAL A 307 12.49 -15.39 -3.76
CA VAL A 307 12.54 -14.00 -4.23
C VAL A 307 12.92 -13.94 -5.71
N LYS A 308 13.88 -14.78 -6.15
CA LYS A 308 14.25 -14.89 -7.56
C LYS A 308 13.11 -15.42 -8.41
N LYS A 309 12.40 -16.44 -7.94
CA LYS A 309 11.24 -17.02 -8.63
C LYS A 309 10.17 -15.96 -8.84
N HIS A 310 9.82 -15.18 -7.81
CA HIS A 310 8.86 -14.09 -7.93
C HIS A 310 9.30 -13.02 -8.95
N ASP A 311 10.56 -12.56 -8.92
CA ASP A 311 11.07 -11.57 -9.89
C ASP A 311 10.97 -12.12 -11.35
N ILE A 312 11.20 -13.42 -11.57
CA ILE A 312 11.03 -14.09 -12.88
C ILE A 312 9.55 -14.14 -13.30
N GLU A 313 8.65 -14.51 -12.39
CA GLU A 313 7.20 -14.54 -12.66
C GLU A 313 6.65 -13.15 -13.03
N PHE A 314 7.14 -12.09 -12.36
CA PHE A 314 6.81 -10.71 -12.73
C PHE A 314 7.33 -10.33 -14.12
N LEU A 315 8.56 -10.72 -14.47
CA LEU A 315 9.10 -10.51 -15.82
C LEU A 315 8.25 -11.21 -16.88
N GLU A 316 7.81 -12.45 -16.64
CA GLU A 316 6.92 -13.16 -17.56
C GLU A 316 5.59 -12.42 -17.74
N LYS A 317 5.03 -11.86 -16.66
CA LYS A 317 3.82 -11.04 -16.72
C LYS A 317 4.03 -9.79 -17.58
N TYR A 318 5.14 -9.07 -17.39
CA TYR A 318 5.47 -7.88 -18.19
C TYR A 318 5.66 -8.22 -19.67
N ARG A 319 6.31 -9.35 -19.98
CA ARG A 319 6.46 -9.82 -21.36
C ARG A 319 5.11 -10.18 -22.01
N LYS A 320 4.21 -10.84 -21.27
CA LYS A 320 2.85 -11.14 -21.76
C LYS A 320 2.06 -9.86 -22.02
N GLU A 321 2.17 -8.88 -21.13
CA GLU A 321 1.52 -7.57 -21.33
C GLU A 321 2.07 -6.86 -22.55
N LEU A 322 3.40 -6.77 -22.71
CA LEU A 322 4.04 -6.19 -23.89
C LEU A 322 3.57 -6.88 -25.17
N ALA A 323 3.57 -8.22 -25.20
CA ALA A 323 3.10 -8.99 -26.35
C ALA A 323 1.62 -8.72 -26.68
N LEU A 324 0.78 -8.50 -25.67
CA LEU A 324 -0.63 -8.13 -25.87
C LEU A 324 -0.75 -6.71 -26.43
N ILE A 325 0.02 -5.74 -25.90
CA ILE A 325 0.03 -4.36 -26.42
C ILE A 325 0.48 -4.36 -27.89
N GLU A 326 1.49 -5.15 -28.25
CA GLU A 326 2.01 -5.26 -29.61
C GLU A 326 1.01 -5.95 -30.57
N SER A 327 0.31 -6.98 -30.11
CA SER A 327 -0.58 -7.79 -30.96
C SER A 327 -2.03 -7.31 -31.02
N ASP A 328 -2.58 -6.78 -29.92
CA ASP A 328 -3.98 -6.37 -29.78
C ASP A 328 -4.13 -5.25 -28.73
N PHE A 329 -3.79 -4.03 -29.15
CA PHE A 329 -3.87 -2.84 -28.31
C PHE A 329 -5.29 -2.50 -27.86
N GLU A 330 -6.30 -2.79 -28.69
CA GLU A 330 -7.70 -2.52 -28.36
C GLU A 330 -8.16 -3.42 -27.22
N SER A 331 -7.89 -4.73 -27.28
CA SER A 331 -8.18 -5.66 -26.19
C SER A 331 -7.42 -5.31 -24.91
N TRP A 332 -6.14 -4.92 -25.01
CA TRP A 332 -5.39 -4.45 -23.84
C TRP A 332 -6.05 -3.22 -23.19
N ASN A 333 -6.46 -2.24 -24.00
CA ASN A 333 -7.12 -1.04 -23.50
C ASN A 333 -8.52 -1.32 -22.94
N GLU A 334 -9.28 -2.23 -23.55
CA GLU A 334 -10.59 -2.67 -23.06
C GLU A 334 -10.48 -3.39 -21.71
N GLN A 335 -9.43 -4.19 -21.49
CA GLN A 335 -9.17 -4.83 -20.19
C GLN A 335 -8.97 -3.79 -19.09
N ARG A 336 -8.23 -2.71 -19.36
CA ARG A 336 -8.03 -1.60 -18.42
C ARG A 336 -9.34 -0.87 -18.12
N TRP A 337 -10.15 -0.60 -19.15
CA TRP A 337 -11.48 -0.03 -18.95
C TRP A 337 -12.36 -0.92 -18.05
N LYS A 338 -12.39 -2.23 -18.31
CA LYS A 338 -13.13 -3.20 -17.47
C LYS A 338 -12.64 -3.19 -16.02
N GLN A 339 -11.35 -3.04 -15.77
CA GLN A 339 -10.81 -2.91 -14.41
C GLN A 339 -11.29 -1.62 -13.72
N ALA A 340 -11.25 -0.49 -14.41
CA ALA A 340 -11.74 0.78 -13.89
C ALA A 340 -13.25 0.75 -13.62
N VAL A 341 -14.04 0.17 -14.53
CA VAL A 341 -15.48 -0.04 -14.36
C VAL A 341 -15.77 -0.83 -13.09
N ARG A 342 -15.04 -1.92 -12.85
CA ARG A 342 -15.18 -2.73 -11.62
C ARG A 342 -14.86 -1.92 -10.37
N ARG A 343 -13.72 -1.23 -10.36
CA ARG A 343 -13.28 -0.37 -9.25
C ARG A 343 -14.36 0.66 -8.89
N VAL A 344 -14.91 1.33 -9.90
CA VAL A 344 -16.00 2.30 -9.71
C VAL A 344 -17.30 1.59 -9.31
N ALA A 345 -17.62 0.40 -9.82
CA ALA A 345 -18.86 -0.30 -9.48
C ALA A 345 -18.94 -0.78 -8.03
N VAL A 346 -17.81 -1.12 -7.40
CA VAL A 346 -17.78 -1.59 -6.01
C VAL A 346 -17.46 -0.49 -4.98
N SER A 347 -16.76 0.58 -5.39
CA SER A 347 -16.42 1.69 -4.47
C SER A 347 -17.41 2.85 -4.48
N ALA A 348 -18.16 3.01 -3.37
CA ALA A 348 -19.03 4.18 -3.18
C ALA A 348 -18.24 5.49 -3.09
N VAL A 349 -17.05 5.47 -2.50
CA VAL A 349 -16.16 6.62 -2.32
C VAL A 349 -15.67 7.13 -3.68
N THR A 350 -15.07 6.24 -4.49
CA THR A 350 -14.60 6.58 -5.85
C THR A 350 -15.75 7.05 -6.72
N ARG A 351 -16.94 6.41 -6.66
CA ARG A 351 -18.13 6.89 -7.39
C ARG A 351 -18.53 8.30 -6.99
N LYS A 352 -18.53 8.62 -5.68
CA LYS A 352 -18.89 9.94 -5.20
C LYS A 352 -17.92 10.98 -5.73
N ALA A 353 -16.62 10.70 -5.67
CA ALA A 353 -15.57 11.55 -6.22
C ALA A 353 -15.75 11.81 -7.73
N LEU A 354 -15.98 10.77 -8.53
CA LEU A 354 -16.22 10.92 -9.98
C LEU A 354 -17.51 11.71 -10.29
N LYS A 355 -18.58 11.49 -9.53
CA LYS A 355 -19.83 12.27 -9.68
C LYS A 355 -19.59 13.76 -9.43
N VAL A 356 -18.91 14.10 -8.33
CA VAL A 356 -18.52 15.48 -8.02
C VAL A 356 -17.71 16.08 -9.18
N SER A 357 -16.69 15.37 -9.67
CA SER A 357 -15.89 15.86 -10.78
C SER A 357 -16.74 16.13 -12.02
N SER A 358 -17.61 15.19 -12.42
CA SER A 358 -18.48 15.37 -13.59
C SER A 358 -19.48 16.54 -13.46
N GLN A 359 -19.86 16.91 -12.23
CA GLN A 359 -20.78 18.02 -11.97
C GLN A 359 -20.10 19.39 -11.97
N GLN A 360 -18.83 19.46 -11.53
CA GLN A 360 -18.11 20.72 -11.41
C GLN A 360 -17.32 21.10 -12.67
N LEU A 361 -16.83 20.10 -13.40
CA LEU A 361 -16.08 20.30 -14.64
C LEU A 361 -16.92 21.02 -15.72
N PRO A 362 -16.28 21.77 -16.63
CA PRO A 362 -16.96 22.34 -17.80
C PRO A 362 -17.67 21.28 -18.64
N LEU A 363 -18.72 21.71 -19.34
CA LEU A 363 -19.45 20.85 -20.28
C LEU A 363 -18.49 20.33 -21.37
N GLY A 364 -18.55 19.03 -21.63
CA GLY A 364 -17.68 18.38 -22.63
C GLY A 364 -16.24 18.12 -22.17
N SER A 365 -15.97 18.22 -20.87
CA SER A 365 -14.66 17.85 -20.29
C SER A 365 -14.71 16.58 -19.44
N SER A 366 -15.88 15.93 -19.35
CA SER A 366 -16.11 14.80 -18.46
C SER A 366 -16.72 13.59 -19.15
N GLU A 367 -16.68 13.48 -20.48
CA GLU A 367 -17.35 12.39 -21.21
C GLU A 367 -16.85 11.02 -20.76
N LYS A 368 -15.52 10.84 -20.63
CA LYS A 368 -14.94 9.59 -20.13
C LYS A 368 -15.38 9.27 -18.69
N ILE A 369 -15.48 10.28 -17.83
CA ILE A 369 -15.94 10.10 -16.45
C ILE A 369 -17.42 9.66 -16.45
N VAL A 370 -18.25 10.29 -17.26
CA VAL A 370 -19.68 9.96 -17.40
C VAL A 370 -19.87 8.56 -17.98
N ALA A 371 -19.10 8.19 -19.01
CA ALA A 371 -19.11 6.85 -19.58
C ALA A 371 -18.70 5.81 -18.54
N LEU A 372 -17.64 6.06 -17.77
CA LEU A 372 -17.18 5.17 -16.71
C LEU A 372 -18.25 5.00 -15.60
N LEU A 373 -18.92 6.09 -15.20
CA LEU A 373 -20.01 6.04 -14.22
C LEU A 373 -21.22 5.25 -14.73
N ARG A 374 -21.57 5.39 -16.01
CA ARG A 374 -22.64 4.62 -16.65
C ARG A 374 -22.29 3.15 -16.72
N ASP A 375 -21.12 2.81 -17.26
CA ASP A 375 -20.70 1.42 -17.43
C ASP A 375 -20.51 0.73 -16.06
N ALA A 376 -20.10 1.46 -15.03
CA ALA A 376 -20.07 0.98 -13.65
C ALA A 376 -21.49 0.70 -13.10
N LEU A 377 -22.49 1.50 -13.46
CA LEU A 377 -23.88 1.23 -13.12
C LEU A 377 -24.42 -0.01 -13.85
N ASP A 378 -24.08 -0.17 -15.12
CA ASP A 378 -24.48 -1.36 -15.90
C ASP A 378 -23.81 -2.63 -15.35
N TYR A 379 -22.51 -2.55 -15.02
CA TYR A 379 -21.79 -3.63 -14.36
C TYR A 379 -22.39 -3.98 -13.00
N LYS A 380 -22.85 -2.98 -12.24
CA LYS A 380 -23.57 -3.17 -10.98
C LYS A 380 -24.86 -3.97 -11.22
N ASN A 381 -25.63 -3.62 -12.24
CA ASN A 381 -26.94 -4.23 -12.51
C ASN A 381 -26.89 -5.60 -13.20
N LYS A 382 -25.72 -6.06 -13.66
CA LYS A 382 -25.57 -7.39 -14.29
C LYS A 382 -25.88 -8.53 -13.29
N PRO A 383 -26.41 -9.68 -13.75
CA PRO A 383 -26.52 -10.87 -12.92
C PRO A 383 -25.16 -11.27 -12.31
N LYS A 384 -25.15 -11.58 -11.02
CA LYS A 384 -23.94 -11.97 -10.30
C LYS A 384 -23.67 -13.46 -10.48
N THR A 385 -22.40 -13.84 -10.59
CA THR A 385 -21.97 -15.24 -10.53
C THR A 385 -22.21 -15.80 -9.13
N PHE A 386 -21.98 -14.97 -8.11
CA PHE A 386 -22.10 -15.36 -6.70
C PHE A 386 -23.15 -14.49 -5.97
N PRO A 387 -24.46 -14.67 -6.29
CA PRO A 387 -25.51 -13.96 -5.56
C PRO A 387 -25.50 -14.40 -4.09
N MET A 388 -25.67 -13.45 -3.18
CA MET A 388 -25.68 -13.75 -1.75
C MET A 388 -26.87 -14.69 -1.40
N PRO A 389 -26.63 -15.91 -0.87
CA PRO A 389 -27.69 -16.84 -0.52
C PRO A 389 -28.56 -16.34 0.63
N LYS A 390 -29.81 -16.82 0.73
CA LYS A 390 -30.72 -16.38 1.79
C LYS A 390 -30.45 -17.14 3.08
N ALA A 391 -30.60 -16.48 4.22
CA ALA A 391 -30.43 -17.13 5.53
C ALA A 391 -31.35 -18.35 5.72
N ALA A 392 -32.54 -18.34 5.11
CA ALA A 392 -33.48 -19.46 5.14
C ALA A 392 -32.97 -20.72 4.41
N ASP A 393 -31.96 -20.60 3.56
CA ASP A 393 -31.37 -21.71 2.82
C ASP A 393 -30.36 -22.50 3.68
N ASN A 394 -29.95 -21.96 4.83
CA ASN A 394 -29.04 -22.67 5.72
C ASN A 394 -29.76 -23.79 6.50
N ARG A 395 -29.33 -25.03 6.25
CA ARG A 395 -29.82 -26.23 6.94
C ARG A 395 -28.86 -26.78 8.01
N PHE A 396 -27.62 -26.30 8.06
CA PHE A 396 -26.62 -26.78 8.99
C PHE A 396 -26.59 -25.93 10.27
N ARG A 397 -26.53 -26.60 11.42
CA ARG A 397 -26.34 -25.98 12.74
C ARG A 397 -24.86 -25.79 13.08
N ASP A 398 -23.98 -26.59 12.50
CA ASP A 398 -22.53 -26.53 12.66
C ASP A 398 -21.85 -26.03 11.38
N PHE A 399 -21.24 -24.86 11.48
CA PHE A 399 -20.57 -24.23 10.35
C PHE A 399 -19.31 -24.99 9.92
N GLY A 400 -18.55 -25.56 10.87
CA GLY A 400 -17.35 -26.33 10.58
C GLY A 400 -17.66 -27.58 9.75
N LEU A 401 -18.69 -28.35 10.14
CA LEU A 401 -19.13 -29.51 9.36
C LEU A 401 -19.58 -29.10 7.95
N LYS A 402 -20.35 -28.00 7.85
CA LYS A 402 -20.80 -27.48 6.54
C LYS A 402 -19.62 -27.14 5.63
N LEU A 403 -18.56 -26.53 6.16
CA LEU A 403 -17.37 -26.19 5.37
C LEU A 403 -16.66 -27.45 4.84
N LEU A 404 -16.60 -28.54 5.60
CA LEU A 404 -16.03 -29.80 5.07
C LEU A 404 -16.87 -30.39 3.94
N VAL A 405 -18.20 -30.30 4.05
CA VAL A 405 -19.10 -30.73 2.97
C VAL A 405 -18.91 -29.87 1.73
N ILE A 406 -18.72 -28.55 1.90
CA ILE A 406 -18.39 -27.64 0.80
C ILE A 406 -17.03 -28.00 0.20
N GLU A 407 -16.00 -28.26 1.02
CA GLU A 407 -14.67 -28.68 0.55
C GLU A 407 -14.76 -29.90 -0.37
N GLU A 408 -15.46 -30.94 0.09
CA GLU A 408 -15.61 -32.19 -0.62
C GLU A 408 -16.38 -32.01 -1.94
N LEU A 409 -17.54 -31.33 -1.89
CA LEU A 409 -18.42 -31.21 -3.05
C LEU A 409 -17.98 -30.14 -4.06
N MET A 410 -17.50 -28.99 -3.59
CA MET A 410 -17.18 -27.82 -4.41
C MET A 410 -15.74 -27.84 -4.92
N TYR A 411 -14.76 -28.12 -4.05
CA TYR A 411 -13.35 -27.95 -4.41
C TYR A 411 -12.69 -29.27 -4.83
N ARG A 412 -12.92 -30.35 -4.09
CA ARG A 412 -12.35 -31.68 -4.41
C ARG A 412 -13.05 -32.32 -5.59
N ARG A 413 -14.38 -32.47 -5.52
CA ARG A 413 -15.18 -33.14 -6.56
C ARG A 413 -15.72 -32.22 -7.65
N LYS A 414 -15.81 -30.91 -7.39
CA LYS A 414 -16.30 -29.89 -8.34
C LYS A 414 -17.71 -30.15 -8.88
N ILE A 415 -18.59 -30.72 -8.06
CA ILE A 415 -20.00 -30.98 -8.39
C ILE A 415 -20.97 -29.98 -7.76
N LEU A 416 -20.57 -29.30 -6.69
CA LEU A 416 -21.28 -28.12 -6.16
C LEU A 416 -20.77 -26.88 -6.91
N THR A 417 -21.57 -26.35 -7.83
CA THR A 417 -21.21 -25.23 -8.72
C THR A 417 -22.11 -24.01 -8.52
N PRO A 418 -21.64 -22.78 -8.84
CA PRO A 418 -20.28 -22.44 -9.25
C PRO A 418 -19.25 -22.63 -8.12
N VAL A 419 -17.99 -22.90 -8.47
CA VAL A 419 -16.89 -22.96 -7.50
C VAL A 419 -16.66 -21.56 -6.97
N PHE A 420 -16.84 -21.35 -5.67
CA PHE A 420 -16.70 -20.04 -5.05
C PHE A 420 -15.24 -19.58 -5.11
N ASP A 421 -15.06 -18.35 -5.59
CA ASP A 421 -13.79 -17.66 -5.69
C ASP A 421 -13.95 -16.28 -5.03
N ILE A 422 -13.17 -16.02 -3.98
CA ILE A 422 -13.24 -14.81 -3.19
C ILE A 422 -12.87 -13.56 -4.00
N HIS A 423 -11.95 -13.67 -4.97
CA HIS A 423 -11.54 -12.55 -5.80
C HIS A 423 -12.63 -12.17 -6.81
N GLU A 424 -13.34 -13.14 -7.39
CA GLU A 424 -14.50 -12.89 -8.25
C GLU A 424 -15.70 -12.40 -7.44
N PHE A 425 -15.95 -12.98 -6.26
CA PHE A 425 -16.99 -12.49 -5.35
C PHE A 425 -16.75 -11.04 -4.92
N ALA A 426 -15.51 -10.67 -4.57
CA ALA A 426 -15.14 -9.30 -4.20
C ALA A 426 -15.38 -8.29 -5.34
N LYS A 427 -15.16 -8.69 -6.61
CA LYS A 427 -15.44 -7.84 -7.79
C LYS A 427 -16.93 -7.56 -7.98
N GLU A 428 -17.80 -8.40 -7.44
CA GLU A 428 -19.25 -8.34 -7.62
C GLU A 428 -20.02 -7.84 -6.40
N TYR A 429 -19.37 -7.77 -5.24
CA TYR A 429 -19.99 -7.35 -3.99
C TYR A 429 -20.12 -5.83 -3.90
N GLU A 430 -21.33 -5.34 -3.60
CA GLU A 430 -21.68 -3.92 -3.79
C GLU A 430 -21.98 -3.17 -2.50
N LYS A 431 -22.21 -3.89 -1.39
CA LYS A 431 -22.57 -3.26 -0.11
C LYS A 431 -21.37 -2.53 0.49
N ARG A 432 -20.18 -3.09 0.31
CA ARG A 432 -18.88 -2.45 0.52
C ARG A 432 -17.89 -3.03 -0.48
N GLU A 433 -16.76 -2.37 -0.65
CA GLU A 433 -15.64 -2.98 -1.35
C GLU A 433 -14.92 -3.96 -0.43
N ILE A 434 -14.73 -5.21 -0.87
CA ILE A 434 -13.89 -6.21 -0.19
C ILE A 434 -12.48 -6.06 -0.73
N ASP A 435 -11.49 -5.93 0.15
CA ASP A 435 -10.06 -5.89 -0.23
C ASP A 435 -9.35 -7.03 0.45
N ILE A 436 -8.89 -7.97 -0.36
CA ILE A 436 -8.29 -9.22 0.12
C ILE A 436 -6.99 -8.95 0.88
N GLU A 437 -6.23 -7.94 0.47
CA GLU A 437 -4.94 -7.63 1.09
C GLU A 437 -5.10 -7.09 2.53
N SER A 438 -6.21 -6.40 2.81
CA SER A 438 -6.50 -5.87 4.15
C SER A 438 -7.47 -6.74 4.95
N ASP A 439 -8.54 -7.23 4.33
CA ASP A 439 -9.58 -8.05 4.97
C ASP A 439 -9.12 -9.51 5.16
N GLY A 440 -8.10 -9.97 4.42
CA GLY A 440 -7.70 -11.38 4.35
C GLY A 440 -6.91 -11.91 5.55
N TYR A 441 -6.52 -11.03 6.47
CA TYR A 441 -5.87 -11.40 7.74
C TYR A 441 -6.87 -11.85 8.82
N GLU A 442 -8.16 -11.83 8.52
CA GLU A 442 -9.21 -12.42 9.34
C GLU A 442 -10.24 -13.12 8.44
N ILE A 443 -11.23 -13.77 9.06
CA ILE A 443 -12.37 -14.32 8.31
C ILE A 443 -13.17 -13.17 7.68
N ILE A 444 -13.26 -13.17 6.35
CA ILE A 444 -14.05 -12.21 5.59
C ILE A 444 -15.55 -12.45 5.89
N PRO A 445 -16.26 -11.50 6.53
CA PRO A 445 -17.63 -11.71 7.01
C PRO A 445 -18.63 -12.06 5.89
N GLU A 446 -18.44 -11.50 4.70
CA GLU A 446 -19.27 -11.76 3.53
C GLU A 446 -19.07 -13.17 2.98
N ALA A 447 -17.83 -13.64 2.89
CA ALA A 447 -17.51 -15.00 2.47
C ALA A 447 -18.06 -16.02 3.49
N LYS A 448 -17.92 -15.71 4.78
CA LYS A 448 -18.54 -16.48 5.86
C LYS A 448 -20.05 -16.55 5.69
N THR A 449 -20.72 -15.42 5.48
CA THR A 449 -22.17 -15.36 5.29
C THR A 449 -22.60 -16.14 4.05
N TYR A 450 -21.81 -16.05 2.96
CA TYR A 450 -22.04 -16.82 1.74
C TYR A 450 -22.03 -18.32 2.03
N PHE A 451 -20.94 -18.86 2.61
CA PHE A 451 -20.84 -20.29 2.92
C PHE A 451 -21.86 -20.74 3.97
N GLN A 452 -22.14 -19.90 4.97
CA GLN A 452 -23.18 -20.18 5.97
C GLN A 452 -24.54 -20.38 5.32
N ASN A 453 -24.89 -19.58 4.31
CA ASN A 453 -26.22 -19.62 3.70
C ASN A 453 -26.27 -20.41 2.39
N LEU A 454 -25.13 -20.90 1.89
CA LEU A 454 -25.08 -21.66 0.64
C LEU A 454 -26.01 -22.88 0.71
N ALA A 455 -26.97 -22.93 -0.21
CA ALA A 455 -27.87 -24.07 -0.34
C ALA A 455 -27.10 -25.25 -0.93
N ILE A 456 -27.23 -26.43 -0.31
CA ILE A 456 -26.66 -27.68 -0.82
C ILE A 456 -27.82 -28.65 -1.08
N PRO A 457 -28.07 -29.04 -2.35
CA PRO A 457 -29.11 -30.01 -2.70
C PRO A 457 -28.94 -31.36 -2.00
N ASP A 458 -30.05 -32.01 -1.67
CA ASP A 458 -30.05 -33.32 -0.98
C ASP A 458 -29.32 -34.41 -1.77
N ASP A 459 -29.46 -34.42 -3.09
CA ASP A 459 -28.78 -35.37 -3.96
C ASP A 459 -27.25 -35.25 -3.90
N LEU A 460 -26.72 -34.04 -3.66
CA LEU A 460 -25.28 -33.84 -3.44
C LEU A 460 -24.88 -34.25 -2.02
N LEU A 461 -25.68 -33.90 -1.02
CA LEU A 461 -25.43 -34.29 0.38
C LEU A 461 -25.40 -35.81 0.55
N TYR A 462 -26.27 -36.53 -0.15
CA TYR A 462 -26.31 -37.99 -0.13
C TYR A 462 -25.11 -38.64 -0.81
N GLN A 463 -24.36 -37.90 -1.62
CA GLN A 463 -23.14 -38.41 -2.24
C GLN A 463 -21.90 -38.24 -1.38
N VAL A 464 -22.01 -37.61 -0.20
CA VAL A 464 -20.87 -37.41 0.70
C VAL A 464 -20.61 -38.70 1.47
N GLU A 465 -19.53 -39.40 1.09
CA GLU A 465 -19.09 -40.61 1.80
C GLU A 465 -17.89 -40.37 2.73
N THR A 466 -17.10 -39.34 2.44
CA THR A 466 -15.87 -39.03 3.16
C THR A 466 -15.77 -37.54 3.42
N LEU A 467 -15.33 -37.17 4.61
CA LEU A 467 -14.97 -35.81 4.97
C LEU A 467 -13.58 -35.79 5.59
N HIS A 468 -12.86 -34.69 5.39
CA HIS A 468 -11.50 -34.52 5.89
C HIS A 468 -11.30 -33.08 6.37
N GLN A 469 -10.79 -32.93 7.59
CA GLN A 469 -10.36 -31.64 8.13
C GLN A 469 -8.84 -31.57 8.12
N SER A 470 -8.28 -30.76 7.21
CA SER A 470 -6.84 -30.50 7.17
C SER A 470 -6.41 -29.60 8.33
N SER A 471 -5.21 -29.86 8.87
CA SER A 471 -4.49 -29.02 9.83
C SER A 471 -3.88 -27.77 9.20
N GLY A 472 -3.83 -27.70 7.86
CA GLY A 472 -3.14 -26.65 7.12
C GLY A 472 -1.69 -26.93 6.78
N ILE A 473 -1.06 -27.93 7.42
CA ILE A 473 0.37 -28.23 7.25
C ILE A 473 0.67 -28.71 5.81
N ASP A 474 -0.30 -29.32 5.15
CA ASP A 474 -0.20 -29.84 3.78
C ASP A 474 -0.68 -28.86 2.69
N GLY A 475 -0.90 -27.59 3.05
CA GLY A 475 -1.46 -26.58 2.15
C GLY A 475 -2.95 -26.30 2.36
N GLY A 476 -3.60 -26.96 3.33
CA GLY A 476 -4.90 -26.56 3.84
C GLY A 476 -6.10 -26.88 2.95
N SER A 477 -7.29 -26.47 3.41
CA SER A 477 -8.54 -26.65 2.68
C SER A 477 -8.82 -25.44 1.78
N ARG A 478 -9.30 -25.65 0.56
CA ARG A 478 -9.56 -24.57 -0.40
C ARG A 478 -10.65 -23.59 0.04
N PHE A 479 -11.59 -24.01 0.88
CA PHE A 479 -12.52 -23.06 1.48
C PHE A 479 -11.82 -22.03 2.38
N LEU A 480 -10.67 -22.35 2.99
CA LEU A 480 -9.90 -21.41 3.84
C LEU A 480 -9.29 -20.31 2.98
N ASP A 481 -8.67 -20.64 1.84
CA ASP A 481 -8.16 -19.65 0.87
C ASP A 481 -9.20 -18.59 0.48
N ASN A 482 -10.49 -18.95 0.54
CA ASN A 482 -11.60 -18.08 0.20
C ASN A 482 -12.27 -17.39 1.40
N LEU A 483 -12.23 -18.02 2.57
CA LEU A 483 -12.87 -17.54 3.79
C LEU A 483 -11.93 -16.67 4.62
N PHE A 484 -10.67 -17.07 4.71
CA PHE A 484 -9.58 -16.45 5.46
C PHE A 484 -8.29 -16.59 4.61
N PRO A 485 -8.14 -15.75 3.55
CA PRO A 485 -7.08 -15.88 2.54
C PRO A 485 -5.64 -15.96 3.04
N PHE A 486 -5.32 -15.28 4.14
CA PHE A 486 -3.99 -15.29 4.76
C PHE A 486 -3.96 -16.09 6.07
N TRP A 487 -4.85 -17.08 6.22
CA TRP A 487 -4.83 -18.00 7.34
C TRP A 487 -3.49 -18.75 7.39
N ASP A 488 -2.80 -18.65 8.52
CA ASP A 488 -1.50 -19.29 8.72
C ASP A 488 -1.47 -20.06 10.06
N PRO A 489 -1.55 -21.41 10.04
CA PRO A 489 -1.44 -22.20 11.26
C PRO A 489 -0.07 -22.04 11.95
N GLY A 490 0.98 -21.70 11.20
CA GLY A 490 2.31 -21.39 11.73
C GLY A 490 2.37 -20.09 12.53
N ALA A 491 1.46 -19.15 12.26
CA ALA A 491 1.27 -17.92 13.02
C ALA A 491 0.35 -18.10 14.24
N GLY A 492 -0.21 -19.30 14.43
CA GLY A 492 -1.11 -19.64 15.53
C GLY A 492 -2.59 -19.55 15.20
N ASP A 493 -2.97 -19.41 13.92
CA ASP A 493 -4.38 -19.44 13.53
C ASP A 493 -4.98 -20.83 13.73
N GLU A 494 -6.17 -20.90 14.34
CA GLU A 494 -6.86 -22.16 14.59
C GLU A 494 -7.75 -22.57 13.41
N VAL A 495 -7.93 -23.89 13.24
CA VAL A 495 -8.94 -24.42 12.30
C VAL A 495 -10.36 -24.03 12.74
N ILE A 496 -11.27 -23.93 11.78
CA ILE A 496 -12.71 -23.76 12.08
C ILE A 496 -13.21 -25.03 12.77
N LYS A 497 -13.54 -24.92 14.06
CA LYS A 497 -13.91 -26.08 14.90
C LYS A 497 -15.24 -26.70 14.49
N ILE A 498 -15.27 -28.03 14.46
CA ILE A 498 -16.50 -28.82 14.43
C ILE A 498 -16.97 -29.04 15.87
N THR A 499 -18.20 -28.65 16.17
CA THR A 499 -18.76 -28.69 17.53
C THR A 499 -19.81 -29.78 17.69
N ASN A 500 -20.31 -29.97 18.92
CA ASN A 500 -21.42 -30.91 19.15
C ASN A 500 -22.71 -30.56 18.41
N LYS A 501 -22.85 -29.34 17.85
CA LYS A 501 -23.97 -28.98 16.97
C LYS A 501 -24.01 -29.84 15.70
N ALA A 502 -22.86 -30.36 15.27
CA ALA A 502 -22.75 -31.23 14.09
C ALA A 502 -23.58 -32.51 14.21
N ILE A 503 -23.89 -32.96 15.44
CA ILE A 503 -24.72 -34.15 15.69
C ILE A 503 -26.10 -34.03 15.00
N ASP A 504 -26.69 -32.83 15.05
CA ASP A 504 -27.99 -32.54 14.45
C ASP A 504 -27.92 -32.60 12.91
N ASP A 505 -26.77 -32.26 12.35
CA ASP A 505 -26.55 -32.16 10.90
C ASP A 505 -26.18 -33.50 10.26
N LEU A 506 -25.74 -34.50 11.04
CA LEU A 506 -25.42 -35.83 10.52
C LEU A 506 -26.61 -36.52 9.83
N ALA A 507 -27.85 -36.10 10.09
CA ALA A 507 -29.02 -36.59 9.36
C ALA A 507 -29.03 -36.14 7.89
N LEU A 508 -28.33 -35.05 7.56
CA LEU A 508 -28.16 -34.55 6.19
C LEU A 508 -27.19 -35.41 5.38
N LEU A 509 -26.33 -36.21 6.03
CA LEU A 509 -25.25 -36.97 5.40
C LEU A 509 -25.44 -38.48 5.61
N PRO A 510 -26.52 -39.09 5.09
CA PRO A 510 -26.89 -40.47 5.40
C PRO A 510 -25.86 -41.51 4.94
N ASN A 511 -25.00 -41.18 3.97
CA ASN A 511 -24.01 -42.08 3.39
C ASN A 511 -22.57 -41.80 3.86
N LEU A 512 -22.39 -40.94 4.88
CA LEU A 512 -21.07 -40.66 5.43
C LEU A 512 -20.48 -41.92 6.07
N LYS A 513 -19.30 -42.36 5.59
CA LYS A 513 -18.60 -43.57 6.03
C LYS A 513 -17.30 -43.25 6.77
N ARG A 514 -16.58 -42.20 6.36
CA ARG A 514 -15.29 -41.83 6.96
C ARG A 514 -15.20 -40.34 7.26
N LEU A 515 -14.57 -40.01 8.37
CA LEU A 515 -14.20 -38.65 8.73
C LEU A 515 -12.78 -38.65 9.29
N SER A 516 -11.89 -37.86 8.69
CA SER A 516 -10.49 -37.73 9.12
C SER A 516 -10.11 -36.32 9.61
N GLY A 517 -9.09 -36.23 10.47
CA GLY A 517 -8.48 -34.97 10.92
C GLY A 517 -9.30 -34.22 11.98
N LEU A 518 -10.24 -34.87 12.65
CA LEU A 518 -11.15 -34.24 13.62
C LEU A 518 -10.45 -33.83 14.93
N GLU A 519 -9.28 -34.41 15.20
CA GLU A 519 -8.37 -34.06 16.29
C GLU A 519 -7.92 -32.59 16.20
N ASN A 520 -7.84 -32.02 14.99
CA ASN A 520 -7.52 -30.61 14.76
C ASN A 520 -8.55 -29.67 15.40
N SER A 521 -9.82 -30.08 15.45
CA SER A 521 -10.89 -29.32 16.11
C SER A 521 -10.97 -29.54 17.63
N LYS A 522 -10.24 -30.51 18.19
CA LYS A 522 -10.43 -31.00 19.59
C LYS A 522 -11.90 -31.29 19.90
N SER A 523 -12.57 -32.00 18.99
CA SER A 523 -14.01 -32.25 19.05
C SER A 523 -14.46 -32.96 20.32
N GLY A 524 -15.63 -32.57 20.84
CA GLY A 524 -16.16 -33.09 22.09
C GLY A 524 -16.53 -34.59 22.04
N PRO A 525 -16.47 -35.32 23.17
CA PRO A 525 -16.71 -36.77 23.21
C PRO A 525 -18.13 -37.17 22.77
N LYS A 526 -19.11 -36.26 22.89
CA LYS A 526 -20.49 -36.49 22.43
C LYS A 526 -20.56 -36.65 20.91
N LEU A 527 -19.88 -35.77 20.16
CA LEU A 527 -19.82 -35.86 18.70
C LEU A 527 -19.09 -37.14 18.27
N LEU A 528 -17.94 -37.44 18.88
CA LEU A 528 -17.16 -38.64 18.57
C LEU A 528 -18.01 -39.91 18.77
N LYS A 529 -18.79 -39.97 19.86
CA LYS A 529 -19.71 -41.07 20.11
C LYS A 529 -20.81 -41.14 19.05
N ALA A 530 -21.46 -40.01 18.72
CA ALA A 530 -22.53 -39.98 17.72
C ALA A 530 -22.08 -40.42 16.32
N LEU A 531 -20.85 -40.09 15.92
CA LEU A 531 -20.25 -40.56 14.66
C LEU A 531 -20.03 -42.08 14.69
N LYS A 532 -19.45 -42.60 15.77
CA LYS A 532 -19.23 -44.05 15.96
C LYS A 532 -20.54 -44.85 16.01
N ASP A 533 -21.55 -44.35 16.70
CA ASP A 533 -22.88 -44.97 16.80
C ASP A 533 -23.58 -45.06 15.43
N ARG A 534 -23.23 -44.16 14.49
CA ARG A 534 -23.64 -44.19 13.07
C ARG A 534 -22.76 -45.08 12.18
N GLY A 535 -21.73 -45.71 12.72
CA GLY A 535 -20.78 -46.52 11.95
C GLY A 535 -19.78 -45.71 11.12
N VAL A 536 -19.63 -44.41 11.39
CA VAL A 536 -18.61 -43.58 10.73
C VAL A 536 -17.24 -43.91 11.29
N GLN A 537 -16.31 -44.31 10.43
CA GLN A 537 -14.92 -44.53 10.79
C GLN A 537 -14.22 -43.19 11.00
N LEU A 538 -13.61 -43.03 12.18
CA LEU A 538 -12.78 -41.88 12.51
C LEU A 538 -11.31 -42.23 12.28
N LEU A 539 -10.61 -41.39 11.53
CA LEU A 539 -9.19 -41.55 11.21
C LEU A 539 -8.44 -40.29 11.65
N ASP A 540 -7.19 -40.46 12.05
CA ASP A 540 -6.27 -39.33 12.21
C ASP A 540 -5.90 -38.79 10.81
N GLU A 541 -5.53 -37.52 10.72
CA GLU A 541 -5.19 -36.84 9.47
C GLU A 541 -4.10 -37.58 8.67
N GLU A 542 -3.05 -38.05 9.35
CA GLU A 542 -1.94 -38.78 8.73
C GLU A 542 -2.32 -40.19 8.23
N SER A 543 -3.47 -40.70 8.68
CA SER A 543 -3.98 -42.05 8.36
C SER A 543 -5.11 -42.04 7.32
N ALA A 544 -5.41 -40.87 6.75
CA ALA A 544 -6.60 -40.58 5.95
C ALA A 544 -6.50 -40.99 4.48
#